data_AF-A0A7G7WBD1-F1
#
_entry.id   AF-A0A7G7WBD1-F1
#
_cell.length_a   1.000
_cell.length_b   1.000
_cell.length_c   1.000
_cell.angle_alpha   90.00
_cell.angle_beta   90.00
_cell.angle_gamma   90.00
#
_symmetry.space_group_name_H-M   'P 1'
#
loop_
_entity.id
_entity.type
_entity.pdbx_description
1 polymer ?
#
loop_
_entity_poly.entity_id
_entity_poly.type
_entity_poly.pdbx_seq_one_letter_code
_entity_poly.pdbx_strand_id
1 'polypeptide(L)'
;MNLHNPTTDLPAANSLPVPSSGEAPGTPAQQAFRAAVEQVEGLRQRLRETQAEQAEARRRYWQQVGPAAETVVQARRALFAPLEEALLLRYFNRLEEQQITVLLVGNARALQDRFGEDAADILRKYAPRRRVDEDGNGNDEPATPTPGSGDDSRPPHEQAAAHAQNRRKSKAEKAQAAAEQKAREEQQALLSNTKTLYRQLARTHHPDLERDPTAQQHKTALMQRITEAYEANDLYTLLQLLSEAAPTDQADDTVLARYTQALHQQQTELKQQLNELKFGTNGFFGSTGKKREQEIRQLKRHLRAEADYLHHIHHLVQEPDGLREVLRQLAAAGHETV
;
A
#
# COMPACT_ATOMS: atom_id res chain seq x y z
N MET A 1 -37.36 43.57 69.26
CA MET A 1 -37.10 42.67 68.11
C MET A 1 -35.68 42.16 68.28
N ASN A 2 -35.55 40.89 68.65
CA ASN A 2 -34.35 40.32 69.28
C ASN A 2 -33.14 40.21 68.35
N LEU A 3 -32.00 40.69 68.86
CA LEU A 3 -30.64 40.33 68.48
C LEU A 3 -30.28 39.00 69.17
N HIS A 4 -29.65 38.03 68.49
CA HIS A 4 -28.71 37.01 69.02
C HIS A 4 -27.96 36.34 67.84
N ASN A 5 -26.63 36.46 67.83
CA ASN A 5 -25.61 35.57 67.22
C ASN A 5 -25.15 34.60 68.36
N PRO A 6 -24.35 33.50 68.23
CA PRO A 6 -23.59 32.92 67.11
C PRO A 6 -23.53 31.33 67.05
N THR A 7 -22.76 30.78 66.09
CA THR A 7 -22.09 29.43 66.03
C THR A 7 -22.88 28.12 65.84
N THR A 8 -22.21 27.17 65.13
CA THR A 8 -22.49 25.72 64.87
C THR A 8 -23.10 25.47 63.47
N ASP A 9 -22.48 24.87 62.46
CA ASP A 9 -21.44 23.82 62.35
C ASP A 9 -20.66 23.92 61.01
N LEU A 10 -19.36 23.57 61.02
CA LEU A 10 -18.57 23.08 59.86
C LEU A 10 -18.44 21.55 60.05
N PRO A 11 -18.54 20.65 59.03
CA PRO A 11 -17.62 20.51 57.89
C PRO A 11 -18.39 20.20 56.58
N ALA A 12 -17.88 19.94 55.38
CA ALA A 12 -16.65 19.31 54.91
C ALA A 12 -16.36 19.79 53.48
N ALA A 13 -15.08 19.80 53.13
CA ALA A 13 -14.64 19.80 51.75
C ALA A 13 -15.31 18.64 50.99
N ASN A 14 -16.01 18.96 49.89
CA ASN A 14 -16.18 18.01 48.81
C ASN A 14 -15.66 18.65 47.53
N SER A 15 -14.37 18.36 47.36
CA SER A 15 -13.58 18.37 46.14
C SER A 15 -14.40 18.46 44.85
N LEU A 16 -14.07 19.50 44.09
CA LEU A 16 -14.19 19.52 42.63
C LEU A 16 -13.74 18.17 42.05
N PRO A 17 -14.32 17.69 40.93
CA PRO A 17 -13.82 16.51 40.24
C PRO A 17 -12.42 16.82 39.74
N VAL A 18 -11.42 16.44 40.53
CA VAL A 18 -10.03 16.32 40.07
C VAL A 18 -10.07 15.17 39.08
N PRO A 19 -9.58 15.34 37.82
CA PRO A 19 -9.35 14.19 36.97
C PRO A 19 -8.41 13.27 37.75
N SER A 20 -8.82 12.02 37.95
CA SER A 20 -8.02 11.02 38.64
C SER A 20 -6.69 10.84 37.90
N SER A 21 -5.66 11.55 38.36
CA SER A 21 -4.27 11.27 38.07
C SER A 21 -3.95 9.90 38.68
N GLY A 22 -3.79 8.85 37.88
CA GLY A 22 -3.53 7.52 38.44
C GLY A 22 -3.49 6.32 37.49
N GLU A 23 -3.23 6.49 36.19
CA GLU A 23 -2.70 5.36 35.42
C GLU A 23 -1.22 5.26 35.82
N ALA A 24 -0.82 4.16 36.48
CA ALA A 24 0.58 3.90 36.77
C ALA A 24 1.39 4.11 35.48
N PRO A 25 2.61 4.68 35.53
CA PRO A 25 3.46 4.67 34.35
C PRO A 25 3.57 3.21 33.95
N GLY A 26 2.97 2.86 32.82
CA GLY A 26 2.86 1.47 32.37
C GLY A 26 4.24 0.80 32.40
N THR A 27 4.28 -0.53 32.37
CA THR A 27 5.56 -1.25 32.34
C THR A 27 6.49 -0.64 31.27
N PRO A 28 7.82 -0.72 31.41
CA PRO A 28 8.73 -0.22 30.38
C PRO A 28 8.38 -0.74 28.97
N ALA A 29 7.84 -1.96 28.87
CA ALA A 29 7.34 -2.53 27.62
C ALA A 29 6.08 -1.83 27.09
N GLN A 30 5.11 -1.48 27.95
CA GLN A 30 3.92 -0.72 27.58
C GLN A 30 4.27 0.70 27.10
N GLN A 31 5.19 1.38 27.77
CA GLN A 31 5.65 2.71 27.35
C GLN A 31 6.37 2.65 26.01
N ALA A 32 7.25 1.67 25.81
CA ALA A 32 7.95 1.46 24.55
C ALA A 32 6.97 1.17 23.39
N PHE A 33 5.95 0.36 23.66
CA PHE A 33 4.90 0.06 22.68
C PHE A 33 4.10 1.33 22.31
N ARG A 34 3.60 2.08 23.30
CA ARG A 34 2.85 3.34 23.08
C ARG A 34 3.67 4.33 22.26
N ALA A 35 4.94 4.54 22.61
CA ALA A 35 5.84 5.42 21.86
C ALA A 35 6.09 4.94 20.42
N ALA A 36 6.22 3.62 20.21
CA ALA A 36 6.41 3.06 18.87
C ALA A 36 5.15 3.22 17.98
N VAL A 37 3.95 3.12 18.56
CA VAL A 37 2.67 3.38 17.88
C VAL A 37 2.60 4.85 17.44
N GLU A 38 2.86 5.79 18.34
CA GLU A 38 2.87 7.24 18.03
C GLU A 38 3.88 7.59 16.93
N GLN A 39 5.08 6.99 16.95
CA GLN A 39 6.10 7.18 15.91
C GLN A 39 5.62 6.68 14.54
N VAL A 40 4.99 5.50 14.48
CA VAL A 40 4.45 4.96 13.22
C VAL A 40 3.34 5.85 12.68
N GLU A 41 2.42 6.32 13.54
CA GLU A 41 1.37 7.27 13.16
C GLU A 41 1.94 8.55 12.58
N GLY A 42 2.91 9.16 13.26
CA GLY A 42 3.58 10.38 12.82
C GLY A 42 4.26 10.20 11.46
N LEU A 43 4.93 9.06 11.23
CA LEU A 43 5.56 8.74 9.94
C LEU A 43 4.53 8.52 8.84
N ARG A 44 3.44 7.78 9.10
CA ARG A 44 2.34 7.57 8.14
C ARG A 44 1.70 8.90 7.76
N GLN A 45 1.44 9.76 8.74
CA GLN A 45 0.90 11.09 8.51
C GLN A 45 1.84 11.92 7.63
N ARG A 46 3.13 11.93 7.95
CA ARG A 46 4.13 12.67 7.16
C ARG A 46 4.26 12.14 5.73
N LEU A 47 4.16 10.83 5.55
CA LEU A 47 4.15 10.20 4.23
C LEU A 47 2.93 10.67 3.42
N ARG A 48 1.73 10.62 4.00
CA ARG A 48 0.50 11.12 3.36
C ARG A 48 0.59 12.59 2.97
N GLU A 49 1.07 13.44 3.87
CA GLU A 49 1.30 14.87 3.59
C GLU A 49 2.26 15.07 2.43
N THR A 50 3.42 14.40 2.45
CA THR A 50 4.43 14.51 1.40
C THR A 50 3.90 14.01 0.05
N GLN A 51 3.11 12.92 0.05
CA GLN A 51 2.45 12.41 -1.16
C GLN A 51 1.44 13.42 -1.71
N ALA A 52 0.63 14.05 -0.84
CA ALA A 52 -0.33 15.07 -1.24
C ALA A 52 0.37 16.31 -1.81
N GLU A 53 1.43 16.80 -1.15
CA GLU A 53 2.25 17.92 -1.62
C GLU A 53 2.83 17.63 -3.02
N GLN A 54 3.37 16.42 -3.24
CA GLN A 54 3.87 16.02 -4.55
C GLN A 54 2.77 15.90 -5.61
N ALA A 55 1.61 15.35 -5.25
CA ALA A 55 0.48 15.24 -6.16
C ALA A 55 -0.01 16.64 -6.57
N GLU A 56 -0.10 17.59 -5.64
CA GLU A 56 -0.41 19.00 -5.95
C GLU A 56 0.65 19.64 -6.84
N ALA A 57 1.92 19.41 -6.58
CA ALA A 57 3.00 19.91 -7.42
C ALA A 57 2.89 19.37 -8.85
N ARG A 58 2.59 18.07 -9.02
CA ARG A 58 2.33 17.46 -10.33
C ARG A 58 1.11 18.05 -11.01
N ARG A 59 -0.02 18.22 -10.30
CA ARG A 59 -1.23 18.85 -10.85
C ARG A 59 -0.96 20.26 -11.33
N ARG A 60 -0.28 21.10 -10.53
CA ARG A 60 0.11 22.47 -10.91
C ARG A 60 1.04 22.47 -12.11
N TYR A 61 1.99 21.54 -12.16
CA TYR A 61 2.88 21.37 -13.32
C TYR A 61 2.08 21.07 -14.60
N TRP A 62 1.19 20.08 -14.59
CA TRP A 62 0.41 19.73 -15.78
C TRP A 62 -0.60 20.79 -16.19
N GLN A 63 -1.16 21.55 -15.24
CA GLN A 63 -1.95 22.75 -15.54
C GLN A 63 -1.14 23.80 -16.32
N GLN A 64 0.14 23.99 -15.98
CA GLN A 64 1.04 24.89 -16.72
C GLN A 64 1.44 24.34 -18.10
N VAL A 65 1.53 23.02 -18.26
CA VAL A 65 1.71 22.38 -19.57
C VAL A 65 0.49 22.61 -20.47
N GLY A 66 -0.68 22.92 -19.91
CA GLY A 66 -1.84 23.44 -20.63
C GLY A 66 -2.89 22.38 -20.99
N PRO A 67 -3.89 22.73 -21.82
CA PRO A 67 -5.15 21.98 -21.93
C PRO A 67 -5.00 20.56 -22.48
N ALA A 68 -3.90 20.26 -23.19
CA ALA A 68 -3.63 18.92 -23.69
C ALA A 68 -3.43 17.88 -22.56
N ALA A 69 -2.92 18.29 -21.40
CA ALA A 69 -2.79 17.40 -20.26
C ALA A 69 -4.17 17.11 -19.63
N GLU A 70 -5.01 18.14 -19.51
CA GLU A 70 -6.38 18.00 -19.02
C GLU A 70 -7.22 17.08 -19.91
N THR A 71 -7.07 17.17 -21.24
CA THR A 71 -7.76 16.26 -22.16
C THR A 71 -7.33 14.81 -22.00
N VAL A 72 -6.05 14.54 -21.72
CA VAL A 72 -5.58 13.16 -21.42
C VAL A 72 -6.18 12.67 -20.11
N VAL A 73 -6.18 13.50 -19.06
CA VAL A 73 -6.77 13.15 -17.77
C VAL A 73 -8.26 12.82 -17.93
N GLN A 74 -9.01 13.64 -18.64
CA GLN A 74 -10.43 13.41 -18.92
C GLN A 74 -10.66 12.13 -19.72
N ALA A 75 -9.89 11.90 -20.79
CA ALA A 75 -9.99 10.70 -21.60
C ALA A 75 -9.67 9.43 -20.78
N ARG A 76 -8.63 9.47 -19.93
CA ARG A 76 -8.29 8.37 -19.03
C ARG A 76 -9.41 8.09 -18.02
N ARG A 77 -9.98 9.12 -17.40
CA ARG A 77 -11.13 8.99 -16.47
C ARG A 77 -12.36 8.40 -17.15
N ALA A 78 -12.62 8.76 -18.41
CA ALA A 78 -13.76 8.25 -19.17
C ALA A 78 -13.69 6.74 -19.43
N LEU A 79 -12.50 6.13 -19.39
CA LEU A 79 -12.35 4.68 -19.56
C LEU A 79 -12.89 3.87 -18.38
N PHE A 80 -12.99 4.43 -17.16
CA PHE A 80 -13.40 3.64 -15.99
C PHE A 80 -14.81 3.08 -16.12
N ALA A 81 -15.79 3.90 -16.49
CA ALA A 81 -17.20 3.49 -16.58
C ALA A 81 -17.44 2.29 -17.52
N PRO A 82 -17.03 2.31 -18.80
CA PRO A 82 -17.25 1.16 -19.70
C PRO A 82 -16.48 -0.10 -19.26
N LEU A 83 -15.31 0.04 -18.65
CA LEU A 83 -14.54 -1.09 -18.13
C LEU A 83 -15.19 -1.72 -16.89
N GLU A 84 -15.69 -0.90 -15.96
CA GLU A 84 -16.45 -1.39 -14.81
C GLU A 84 -17.75 -2.06 -15.25
N GLU A 85 -18.45 -1.50 -16.24
CA GLU A 85 -19.65 -2.10 -16.82
C GLU A 85 -19.35 -3.44 -17.50
N ALA A 86 -18.23 -3.54 -18.23
CA ALA A 86 -17.80 -4.78 -18.86
C ALA A 86 -17.58 -5.92 -17.87
N LEU A 87 -17.10 -5.64 -16.66
CA LEU A 87 -16.94 -6.65 -15.59
C LEU A 87 -18.28 -7.16 -15.03
N LEU A 88 -19.37 -6.40 -15.22
CA LEU A 88 -20.72 -6.82 -14.83
C LEU A 88 -21.38 -7.70 -15.91
N LEU A 89 -20.90 -7.61 -17.15
CA LEU A 89 -21.40 -8.41 -18.26
C LEU A 89 -20.85 -9.84 -18.18
N ARG A 90 -21.72 -10.84 -18.35
CA ARG A 90 -21.30 -12.25 -18.45
C ARG A 90 -20.73 -12.61 -19.85
N TYR A 91 -20.10 -11.64 -20.50
CA TYR A 91 -19.59 -11.75 -21.87
C TYR A 91 -18.13 -12.19 -21.93
N PHE A 92 -17.34 -11.77 -20.94
CA PHE A 92 -15.91 -12.02 -20.87
C PHE A 92 -15.60 -13.28 -20.09
N ASN A 93 -14.51 -13.96 -20.45
CA ASN A 93 -13.99 -15.06 -19.66
C ASN A 93 -13.10 -14.55 -18.50
N ARG A 94 -12.73 -15.43 -17.56
CA ARG A 94 -11.91 -15.05 -16.39
C ARG A 94 -10.58 -14.37 -16.73
N LEU A 95 -9.93 -14.79 -17.81
CA LEU A 95 -8.66 -14.18 -18.24
C LEU A 95 -8.89 -12.77 -18.79
N GLU A 96 -9.94 -12.58 -19.57
CA GLU A 96 -10.34 -11.26 -20.08
C GLU A 96 -10.77 -10.33 -18.93
N GLU A 97 -11.53 -10.82 -17.94
CA GLU A 97 -11.89 -10.07 -16.72
C GLU A 97 -10.65 -9.63 -15.93
N GLN A 98 -9.65 -10.51 -15.81
CA GLN A 98 -8.35 -10.16 -15.20
C GLN A 98 -7.64 -9.07 -16.00
N GLN A 99 -7.60 -9.17 -17.33
CA GLN A 99 -7.00 -8.15 -18.19
C GLN A 99 -7.71 -6.79 -18.07
N ILE A 100 -9.05 -6.78 -18.00
CA ILE A 100 -9.85 -5.56 -17.76
C ILE A 100 -9.48 -4.95 -16.39
N THR A 101 -9.33 -5.78 -15.36
CA THR A 101 -8.92 -5.35 -14.01
C THR A 101 -7.52 -4.74 -14.02
N VAL A 102 -6.57 -5.37 -14.72
CA VAL A 102 -5.20 -4.83 -14.88
C VAL A 102 -5.23 -3.48 -15.58
N LEU A 103 -6.07 -3.34 -16.62
CA LEU A 103 -6.23 -2.09 -17.36
C LEU A 103 -6.83 -0.96 -16.50
N LEU A 104 -7.83 -1.27 -15.66
CA LEU A 104 -8.40 -0.35 -14.66
C LEU A 104 -7.31 0.15 -13.69
N VAL A 105 -6.53 -0.77 -13.13
CA VAL A 105 -5.46 -0.45 -12.16
C VAL A 105 -4.35 0.36 -12.82
N GLY A 106 -3.94 -0.01 -14.02
CA GLY A 106 -2.92 0.70 -14.80
C GLY A 106 -3.33 2.14 -15.11
N ASN A 107 -4.58 2.35 -15.53
CA ASN A 107 -5.11 3.68 -15.78
C ASN A 107 -5.15 4.53 -14.49
N ALA A 108 -5.60 3.96 -13.38
CA ALA A 108 -5.62 4.64 -12.09
C ALA A 108 -4.21 5.02 -11.60
N ARG A 109 -3.22 4.13 -11.75
CA ARG A 109 -1.81 4.44 -11.45
C ARG A 109 -1.25 5.55 -12.35
N ALA A 110 -1.56 5.52 -13.65
CA ALA A 110 -1.14 6.58 -14.57
C ALA A 110 -1.70 7.96 -14.15
N LEU A 111 -2.97 8.02 -13.71
CA LEU A 111 -3.57 9.25 -13.18
C LEU A 111 -2.87 9.73 -11.90
N GLN A 112 -2.61 8.83 -10.94
CA GLN A 112 -2.01 9.16 -9.65
C GLN A 112 -0.52 9.55 -9.76
N ASP A 113 0.27 8.74 -10.45
CA ASP A 113 1.73 8.85 -10.46
C ASP A 113 2.20 9.93 -11.42
N ARG A 114 1.61 9.99 -12.62
CA ARG A 114 2.00 10.97 -13.65
C ARG A 114 1.31 12.31 -13.43
N PHE A 115 -0.02 12.32 -13.30
CA PHE A 115 -0.79 13.57 -13.28
C PHE A 115 -1.06 14.11 -11.86
N GLY A 116 -0.89 13.27 -10.83
CA GLY A 116 -1.26 13.64 -9.46
C GLY A 116 -2.78 13.67 -9.24
N GLU A 117 -3.54 13.03 -10.11
CA GLU A 117 -5.00 12.96 -10.01
C GLU A 117 -5.44 11.91 -9.00
N ASP A 118 -6.57 12.16 -8.31
CA ASP A 118 -7.12 11.20 -7.37
C ASP A 118 -7.84 10.06 -8.11
N ALA A 119 -7.37 8.84 -7.87
CA ALA A 119 -7.93 7.58 -8.34
C ALA A 119 -7.91 6.50 -7.24
N ALA A 120 -7.85 6.92 -5.97
CA ALA A 120 -7.70 6.01 -4.83
C ALA A 120 -8.86 5.00 -4.71
N ASP A 121 -10.08 5.41 -5.07
CA ASP A 121 -11.26 4.53 -5.02
C ASP A 121 -11.16 3.36 -6.00
N ILE A 122 -10.68 3.60 -7.23
CA ILE A 122 -10.49 2.54 -8.24
C ILE A 122 -9.39 1.59 -7.78
N LEU A 123 -8.27 2.12 -7.29
CA LEU A 123 -7.19 1.30 -6.75
C LEU A 123 -7.64 0.45 -5.56
N ARG A 124 -8.43 1.00 -4.62
CA ARG A 124 -8.96 0.25 -3.48
C ARG A 124 -9.88 -0.91 -3.89
N LYS A 125 -10.60 -0.75 -5.00
CA LYS A 125 -11.53 -1.76 -5.53
C LYS A 125 -10.81 -2.86 -6.32
N TYR A 126 -9.94 -2.47 -7.24
CA TYR A 126 -9.42 -3.37 -8.29
C TYR A 126 -7.93 -3.68 -8.19
N ALA A 127 -7.14 -2.88 -7.45
CA ALA A 127 -5.73 -3.22 -7.26
C ALA A 127 -5.67 -4.60 -6.59
N PRO A 128 -4.75 -5.49 -7.04
CA PRO A 128 -4.57 -6.78 -6.41
C PRO A 128 -4.36 -6.56 -4.92
N ARG A 129 -5.41 -6.84 -4.13
CA ARG A 129 -5.27 -6.99 -2.69
C ARG A 129 -4.43 -8.23 -2.55
N ARG A 130 -3.29 -8.11 -1.87
CA ARG A 130 -2.41 -9.24 -1.60
C ARG A 130 -3.17 -10.23 -0.72
N ARG A 131 -4.00 -11.07 -1.33
CA ARG A 131 -4.73 -12.15 -0.66
C ARG A 131 -3.71 -13.21 -0.30
N VAL A 132 -3.64 -13.53 0.97
CA VAL A 132 -2.70 -14.49 1.56
C VAL A 132 -3.03 -15.94 1.16
N ASP A 133 -4.13 -16.18 0.46
CA ASP A 133 -4.70 -17.52 0.30
C ASP A 133 -4.48 -18.19 -1.07
N GLU A 134 -3.79 -17.57 -2.04
CA GLU A 134 -3.55 -18.19 -3.37
C GLU A 134 -2.09 -18.56 -3.69
N ASP A 135 -1.11 -18.25 -2.84
CA ASP A 135 0.30 -18.65 -3.07
C ASP A 135 0.69 -19.94 -2.32
N GLY A 136 -0.29 -20.78 -1.98
CA GLY A 136 -0.10 -22.03 -1.23
C GLY A 136 0.01 -23.31 -2.07
N ASN A 137 -0.22 -23.25 -3.38
CA ASN A 137 -0.15 -24.45 -4.23
C ASN A 137 0.18 -24.13 -5.70
N GLY A 138 1.23 -23.35 -5.92
CA GLY A 138 1.98 -23.38 -7.17
C GLY A 138 3.27 -24.14 -6.92
N ASN A 139 3.30 -25.43 -7.26
CA ASN A 139 4.56 -26.14 -7.48
C ASN A 139 5.25 -25.51 -8.70
N ASP A 140 5.85 -24.33 -8.54
CA ASP A 140 6.91 -23.88 -9.42
C ASP A 140 8.17 -24.60 -8.96
N GLU A 141 8.31 -25.84 -9.43
CA GLU A 141 9.61 -26.49 -9.50
C GLU A 141 10.56 -25.55 -10.26
N PRO A 142 11.68 -25.12 -9.66
CA PRO A 142 12.68 -24.38 -10.40
C PRO A 142 13.21 -25.30 -11.50
N ALA A 143 12.93 -24.94 -12.75
CA ALA A 143 13.49 -25.59 -13.92
C ALA A 143 15.01 -25.72 -13.75
N THR A 144 15.48 -26.95 -13.61
CA THR A 144 16.90 -27.30 -13.63
C THR A 144 17.48 -26.84 -14.97
N PRO A 145 18.53 -25.99 -15.00
CA PRO A 145 19.19 -25.70 -16.26
C PRO A 145 19.95 -26.95 -16.70
N THR A 146 19.52 -27.51 -17.83
CA THR A 146 20.22 -28.56 -18.59
C THR A 146 21.66 -28.09 -18.86
N PRO A 147 22.69 -28.85 -18.46
CA PRO A 147 24.06 -28.49 -18.82
C PRO A 147 24.25 -28.83 -20.30
N GLY A 148 24.29 -27.79 -21.15
CA GLY A 148 24.69 -27.91 -22.55
C GLY A 148 26.13 -28.41 -22.64
N SER A 149 26.32 -29.54 -23.31
CA SER A 149 27.62 -30.08 -23.67
C SER A 149 28.30 -29.14 -24.66
N GLY A 150 29.35 -28.45 -24.21
CA GLY A 150 30.19 -27.58 -25.03
C GLY A 150 31.62 -28.09 -25.03
N ASP A 151 32.08 -28.45 -26.23
CA ASP A 151 33.42 -28.86 -26.62
C ASP A 151 34.54 -27.95 -26.07
N ASP A 152 35.54 -28.56 -25.41
CA ASP A 152 36.57 -27.88 -24.63
C ASP A 152 37.90 -27.88 -25.41
N SER A 153 38.12 -26.82 -26.18
CA SER A 153 39.41 -26.52 -26.83
C SER A 153 39.70 -25.03 -26.76
N ARG A 154 40.08 -24.53 -25.58
CA ARG A 154 40.56 -23.15 -25.37
C ARG A 154 41.88 -23.11 -24.58
N PRO A 155 42.78 -22.15 -24.88
CA PRO A 155 44.12 -22.10 -24.28
C PRO A 155 44.11 -21.70 -22.77
N PRO A 156 45.16 -22.05 -21.99
CA PRO A 156 45.14 -22.05 -20.52
C PRO A 156 44.91 -20.68 -19.84
N HIS A 157 45.26 -19.58 -20.51
CA HIS A 157 45.12 -18.23 -19.96
C HIS A 157 43.67 -17.71 -20.01
N GLU A 158 42.85 -18.22 -20.93
CA GLU A 158 41.43 -17.87 -21.06
C GLU A 158 40.56 -18.62 -20.03
N GLN A 159 40.97 -19.85 -19.67
CA GLN A 159 40.33 -20.67 -18.63
C GLN A 159 40.42 -20.02 -17.25
N ALA A 160 41.58 -19.45 -16.89
CA ALA A 160 41.76 -18.76 -15.60
C ALA A 160 40.85 -17.51 -15.46
N ALA A 161 40.63 -16.77 -16.55
CA ALA A 161 39.73 -15.62 -16.58
C ALA A 161 38.25 -16.05 -16.48
N ALA A 162 37.85 -17.11 -17.17
CA ALA A 162 36.50 -17.69 -17.08
C ALA A 162 36.18 -18.22 -15.68
N HIS A 163 37.13 -18.90 -15.02
CA HIS A 163 36.97 -19.36 -13.63
C HIS A 163 36.83 -18.20 -12.63
N ALA A 164 37.56 -17.10 -12.82
CA ALA A 164 37.43 -15.91 -11.97
C ALA A 164 36.07 -15.21 -12.14
N GLN A 165 35.54 -15.15 -13.37
CA GLN A 165 34.20 -14.61 -13.64
C GLN A 165 33.09 -15.50 -13.07
N ASN A 166 33.20 -16.82 -13.20
CA ASN A 166 32.22 -17.77 -12.65
C ASN A 166 32.20 -17.76 -11.11
N ARG A 167 33.36 -17.57 -10.45
CA ARG A 167 33.43 -17.39 -8.98
C ARG A 167 32.78 -16.07 -8.52
N ARG A 168 32.87 -15.00 -9.31
CA ARG A 168 32.19 -13.73 -9.01
C ARG A 168 30.68 -13.83 -9.22
N LYS A 169 30.23 -14.46 -10.31
CA LYS A 169 28.80 -14.72 -10.60
C LYS A 169 28.15 -15.58 -9.51
N SER A 170 28.76 -16.72 -9.16
CA SER A 170 28.25 -17.59 -8.10
C SER A 170 28.22 -16.94 -6.70
N LYS A 171 29.13 -16.00 -6.41
CA LYS A 171 29.10 -15.23 -5.16
C LYS A 171 27.97 -14.19 -5.16
N ALA A 172 27.72 -13.54 -6.29
CA ALA A 172 26.60 -12.62 -6.46
C ALA A 172 25.24 -13.35 -6.39
N GLU A 173 25.11 -14.49 -7.06
CA GLU A 173 23.92 -15.35 -7.00
C GLU A 173 23.65 -15.87 -5.59
N LYS A 174 24.68 -16.30 -4.84
CA LYS A 174 24.52 -16.69 -3.43
C LYS A 174 24.12 -15.53 -2.52
N ALA A 175 24.65 -14.32 -2.77
CA ALA A 175 24.27 -13.13 -2.02
C ALA A 175 22.82 -12.72 -2.31
N GLN A 176 22.40 -12.83 -3.57
CA GLN A 176 21.03 -12.56 -3.99
C GLN A 176 20.05 -13.60 -3.42
N ALA A 177 20.36 -14.88 -3.52
CA ALA A 177 19.56 -15.95 -2.92
C ALA A 177 19.45 -15.81 -1.39
N ALA A 178 20.52 -15.40 -0.70
CA ALA A 178 20.48 -15.15 0.73
C ALA A 178 19.64 -13.91 1.10
N ALA A 179 19.68 -12.86 0.27
CA ALA A 179 18.84 -11.67 0.45
C ALA A 179 17.35 -11.99 0.19
N GLU A 180 17.05 -12.76 -0.85
CA GLU A 180 15.69 -13.24 -1.15
C GLU A 180 15.16 -14.18 -0.06
N GLN A 181 15.99 -15.08 0.47
CA GLN A 181 15.63 -15.96 1.58
C GLN A 181 15.28 -15.14 2.83
N LYS A 182 16.12 -14.16 3.19
CA LYS A 182 15.85 -13.26 4.32
C LYS A 182 14.58 -12.44 4.13
N ALA A 183 14.38 -11.88 2.94
CA ALA A 183 13.16 -11.13 2.62
C ALA A 183 11.91 -12.02 2.72
N ARG A 184 11.99 -13.28 2.29
CA ARG A 184 10.90 -14.27 2.43
C ARG A 184 10.63 -14.61 3.90
N GLU A 185 11.68 -14.85 4.68
CA GLU A 185 11.57 -15.13 6.12
C GLU A 185 10.96 -13.96 6.88
N GLU A 186 11.42 -12.74 6.62
CA GLU A 186 10.86 -11.50 7.20
C GLU A 186 9.40 -11.34 6.82
N GLN A 187 9.04 -11.57 5.56
CA GLN A 187 7.67 -11.48 5.08
C GLN A 187 6.77 -12.56 5.70
N GLN A 188 7.23 -13.79 5.83
CA GLN A 188 6.51 -14.86 6.52
C GLN A 188 6.33 -14.55 8.01
N ALA A 189 7.34 -13.97 8.67
CA ALA A 189 7.25 -13.56 10.05
C ALA A 189 6.18 -12.46 10.23
N LEU A 190 6.17 -11.44 9.36
CA LEU A 190 5.15 -10.39 9.36
C LEU A 190 3.73 -10.95 9.14
N LEU A 191 3.55 -11.84 8.17
CA LEU A 191 2.26 -12.51 7.89
C LEU A 191 1.80 -13.41 9.05
N SER A 192 2.73 -14.10 9.70
CA SER A 192 2.42 -14.94 10.87
C SER A 192 1.91 -14.11 12.04
N ASN A 193 2.47 -12.90 12.22
CA ASN A 193 2.05 -11.96 13.24
C ASN A 193 0.66 -11.39 12.92
N THR A 194 0.40 -10.95 11.68
CA THR A 194 -0.92 -10.41 11.30
C THR A 194 -2.04 -11.45 11.43
N LYS A 195 -1.79 -12.71 11.03
CA LYS A 195 -2.76 -13.82 11.17
C LYS A 195 -3.09 -14.15 12.62
N THR A 196 -2.06 -14.15 13.48
CA THR A 196 -2.24 -14.42 14.91
C THR A 196 -3.06 -13.32 15.57
N LEU A 197 -2.76 -12.05 15.24
CA LEU A 197 -3.50 -10.87 15.70
C LEU A 197 -4.95 -10.86 15.22
N TYR A 198 -5.17 -11.10 13.93
CA TYR A 198 -6.51 -11.21 13.36
C TYR A 198 -7.36 -12.25 14.09
N ARG A 199 -6.82 -13.45 14.32
CA ARG A 199 -7.53 -14.52 15.04
C ARG A 199 -7.85 -14.13 16.49
N GLN A 200 -6.97 -13.38 17.15
CA GLN A 200 -7.19 -12.90 18.51
C GLN A 200 -8.31 -11.85 18.55
N LEU A 201 -8.26 -10.86 17.66
CA LEU A 201 -9.29 -9.82 17.50
C LEU A 201 -10.65 -10.38 17.11
N ALA A 202 -10.68 -11.32 16.16
CA ALA A 202 -11.91 -11.98 15.73
C ALA A 202 -12.56 -12.77 16.86
N ARG A 203 -11.77 -13.37 17.77
CA ARG A 203 -12.29 -14.08 18.95
C ARG A 203 -12.90 -13.14 19.98
N THR A 204 -12.33 -11.95 20.19
CA THR A 204 -12.81 -10.98 21.20
C THR A 204 -14.02 -10.18 20.72
N HIS A 205 -14.10 -9.87 19.42
CA HIS A 205 -15.14 -8.98 18.86
C HIS A 205 -16.16 -9.68 17.94
N HIS A 206 -16.27 -11.00 17.99
CA HIS A 206 -17.21 -11.71 17.13
C HIS A 206 -18.67 -11.29 17.42
N PRO A 207 -19.45 -10.87 16.41
CA PRO A 207 -20.82 -10.36 16.61
C PRO A 207 -21.84 -11.42 17.05
N ASP A 208 -21.57 -12.73 16.86
CA ASP A 208 -22.47 -13.81 17.34
C ASP A 208 -22.55 -13.93 18.87
N LEU A 209 -21.58 -13.36 19.60
CA LEU A 209 -21.55 -13.49 21.06
C LEU A 209 -22.44 -12.44 21.76
N GLU A 210 -22.96 -11.46 21.02
CA GLU A 210 -23.76 -10.36 21.57
C GLU A 210 -25.26 -10.54 21.36
N ARG A 211 -26.03 -10.33 22.42
CA ARG A 211 -27.51 -10.41 22.39
C ARG A 211 -28.19 -9.05 22.19
N ASP A 212 -27.46 -7.95 22.41
CA ASP A 212 -27.98 -6.60 22.21
C ASP A 212 -27.81 -6.18 20.74
N PRO A 213 -28.89 -5.80 20.03
CA PRO A 213 -28.83 -5.43 18.61
C PRO A 213 -27.95 -4.21 18.33
N THR A 214 -27.85 -3.26 19.27
CA THR A 214 -27.03 -2.05 19.08
C THR A 214 -25.54 -2.38 19.24
N ALA A 215 -25.19 -3.14 20.29
CA ALA A 215 -23.83 -3.63 20.51
C ALA A 215 -23.37 -4.56 19.37
N GLN A 216 -24.29 -5.36 18.81
CA GLN A 216 -24.02 -6.22 17.65
C GLN A 216 -23.66 -5.40 16.39
N GLN A 217 -24.35 -4.28 16.12
CA GLN A 217 -23.99 -3.39 15.01
C GLN A 217 -22.59 -2.79 15.19
N HIS A 218 -22.26 -2.33 16.40
CA HIS A 218 -20.92 -1.83 16.72
C HIS A 218 -19.84 -2.90 16.53
N LYS A 219 -20.08 -4.14 16.99
CA LYS A 219 -19.16 -5.26 16.80
C LYS A 219 -19.02 -5.68 15.33
N THR A 220 -20.11 -5.64 14.56
CA THR A 220 -20.05 -5.89 13.10
C THR A 220 -19.19 -4.87 12.38
N ALA A 221 -19.35 -3.58 12.69
CA ALA A 221 -18.51 -2.52 12.11
C ALA A 221 -17.03 -2.67 12.52
N LEU A 222 -16.77 -3.05 13.77
CA LEU A 222 -15.42 -3.31 14.27
C LEU A 222 -14.80 -4.54 13.58
N MET A 223 -15.54 -5.63 13.43
CA MET A 223 -15.10 -6.83 12.74
C MET A 223 -14.78 -6.54 11.28
N GLN A 224 -15.61 -5.75 10.59
CA GLN A 224 -15.32 -5.31 9.23
C GLN A 224 -14.00 -4.53 9.15
N ARG A 225 -13.77 -3.60 10.09
CA ARG A 225 -12.50 -2.85 10.16
C ARG A 225 -11.29 -3.75 10.44
N ILE A 226 -11.45 -4.79 11.29
CA ILE A 226 -10.42 -5.81 11.56
C ILE A 226 -10.11 -6.60 10.27
N THR A 227 -11.13 -7.03 9.54
CA THR A 227 -10.98 -7.74 8.27
C THR A 227 -10.30 -6.87 7.21
N GLU A 228 -10.69 -5.60 7.08
CA GLU A 228 -10.06 -4.65 6.16
C GLU A 228 -8.58 -4.44 6.48
N ALA A 229 -8.22 -4.28 7.76
CA ALA A 229 -6.83 -4.16 8.20
C ALA A 229 -6.02 -5.43 7.92
N TYR A 230 -6.62 -6.61 8.13
CA TYR A 230 -5.99 -7.90 7.82
C TYR A 230 -5.76 -8.08 6.33
N GLU A 231 -6.76 -7.79 5.48
CA GLU A 231 -6.64 -7.83 4.02
C GLU A 231 -5.57 -6.85 3.49
N ALA A 232 -5.45 -5.68 4.12
CA ALA A 232 -4.46 -4.67 3.76
C ALA A 232 -3.04 -4.98 4.27
N ASN A 233 -2.85 -6.09 5.02
CA ASN A 233 -1.61 -6.38 5.78
C ASN A 233 -1.18 -5.21 6.68
N ASP A 234 -2.13 -4.44 7.21
CA ASP A 234 -1.87 -3.28 8.07
C ASP A 234 -1.67 -3.74 9.52
N LEU A 235 -0.45 -4.21 9.81
CA LEU A 235 -0.05 -4.68 11.14
C LEU A 235 -0.29 -3.63 12.22
N TYR A 236 -0.02 -2.36 11.90
CA TYR A 236 -0.25 -1.25 12.84
C TYR A 236 -1.73 -1.16 13.20
N THR A 237 -2.64 -1.19 12.22
CA THR A 237 -4.09 -1.04 12.50
C THR A 237 -4.60 -2.22 13.31
N LEU A 238 -4.11 -3.44 13.05
CA LEU A 238 -4.43 -4.61 13.87
C LEU A 238 -3.92 -4.46 15.31
N LEU A 239 -2.71 -3.95 15.51
CA LEU A 239 -2.15 -3.71 16.85
C LEU A 239 -2.88 -2.59 17.59
N GLN A 240 -3.25 -1.52 16.89
CA GLN A 240 -4.04 -0.43 17.44
C GLN A 240 -5.42 -0.94 17.92
N LEU A 241 -6.14 -1.67 17.06
CA LEU A 241 -7.44 -2.26 17.41
C LEU A 241 -7.32 -3.23 18.59
N LEU A 242 -6.21 -3.97 18.71
CA LEU A 242 -5.95 -4.85 19.85
C LEU A 242 -5.74 -4.06 21.15
N SER A 243 -5.03 -2.93 21.08
CA SER A 243 -4.80 -2.05 22.23
C SER A 243 -6.06 -1.32 22.71
N GLU A 244 -6.99 -1.03 21.79
CA GLU A 244 -8.31 -0.47 22.13
C GLU A 244 -9.23 -1.53 22.76
N ALA A 245 -9.07 -2.81 22.37
CA ALA A 245 -9.88 -3.95 22.80
C ALA A 245 -9.52 -4.50 24.19
N ALA A 246 -8.23 -4.51 24.52
CA ALA A 246 -7.73 -4.93 25.81
C ALA A 246 -6.90 -3.77 26.37
N PRO A 247 -7.28 -3.15 27.52
CA PRO A 247 -6.45 -2.13 28.12
C PRO A 247 -5.05 -2.71 28.32
N THR A 248 -4.04 -1.97 27.87
CA THR A 248 -2.64 -2.40 27.76
C THR A 248 -2.07 -2.91 29.10
N ASP A 249 -2.76 -2.61 30.20
CA ASP A 249 -2.48 -3.01 31.58
C ASP A 249 -2.49 -4.52 31.85
N GLN A 250 -3.09 -5.34 30.98
CA GLN A 250 -3.15 -6.81 31.15
C GLN A 250 -2.34 -7.61 30.12
N ALA A 251 -1.65 -6.95 29.19
CA ALA A 251 -0.87 -7.63 28.16
C ALA A 251 0.50 -8.08 28.69
N ASP A 252 0.91 -9.31 28.40
CA ASP A 252 2.23 -9.83 28.75
C ASP A 252 3.35 -8.97 28.13
N ASP A 253 4.30 -8.53 28.95
CA ASP A 253 5.45 -7.71 28.53
C ASP A 253 6.25 -8.35 27.37
N THR A 254 6.29 -9.69 27.30
CA THR A 254 6.97 -10.43 26.22
C THR A 254 6.28 -10.27 24.86
N VAL A 255 4.96 -10.12 24.86
CA VAL A 255 4.14 -9.92 23.67
C VAL A 255 4.26 -8.46 23.20
N LEU A 256 4.22 -7.51 24.12
CA LEU A 256 4.44 -6.08 23.85
C LEU A 256 5.83 -5.81 23.26
N ALA A 257 6.87 -6.51 23.73
CA ALA A 257 8.21 -6.41 23.17
C ALA A 257 8.27 -6.86 21.69
N ARG A 258 7.58 -7.96 21.33
CA ARG A 258 7.51 -8.43 19.94
C ARG A 258 6.75 -7.45 19.04
N TYR A 259 5.66 -6.87 19.54
CA TYR A 259 4.92 -5.86 18.80
C TYR A 259 5.72 -4.58 18.58
N THR A 260 6.43 -4.13 19.61
CA THR A 260 7.34 -2.98 19.51
C THR A 260 8.43 -3.22 18.46
N GLN A 261 9.01 -4.42 18.42
CA GLN A 261 9.99 -4.77 17.39
C GLN A 261 9.39 -4.74 15.97
N ALA A 262 8.17 -5.25 15.78
CA ALA A 262 7.51 -5.21 14.49
C ALA A 262 7.15 -3.78 14.05
N LEU A 263 6.73 -2.92 14.99
CA LEU A 263 6.51 -1.49 14.74
C LEU A 263 7.83 -0.78 14.35
N HIS A 264 8.96 -1.11 14.95
CA HIS A 264 10.26 -0.55 14.54
C HIS A 264 10.67 -0.96 13.11
N GLN A 265 10.36 -2.19 12.70
CA GLN A 265 10.56 -2.62 11.30
C GLN A 265 9.71 -1.75 10.36
N GLN A 266 8.43 -1.56 10.68
CA GLN A 266 7.54 -0.69 9.90
C GLN A 266 8.00 0.77 9.87
N GLN A 267 8.53 1.31 10.98
CA GLN A 267 9.13 2.65 10.99
C GLN A 267 10.31 2.76 10.01
N THR A 268 11.12 1.71 9.91
CA THR A 268 12.26 1.67 8.99
C THR A 268 11.78 1.69 7.54
N GLU A 269 10.78 0.86 7.21
CA GLU A 269 10.14 0.83 5.90
C GLU A 269 9.50 2.18 5.54
N LEU A 270 8.74 2.79 6.46
CA LEU A 270 8.10 4.09 6.23
C LEU A 270 9.13 5.22 6.04
N LYS A 271 10.24 5.20 6.79
CA LYS A 271 11.35 6.14 6.60
C LYS A 271 12.02 5.95 5.24
N GLN A 272 12.19 4.70 4.82
CA GLN A 272 12.72 4.39 3.48
C GLN A 272 11.77 4.91 2.40
N GLN A 273 10.47 4.62 2.47
CA GLN A 273 9.47 5.14 1.53
C GLN A 273 9.45 6.67 1.51
N LEU A 274 9.57 7.34 2.66
CA LEU A 274 9.65 8.79 2.73
C LEU A 274 10.93 9.34 2.08
N ASN A 275 12.06 8.65 2.24
CA ASN A 275 13.33 9.01 1.60
C ASN A 275 13.27 8.79 0.09
N GLU A 276 12.72 7.67 -0.37
CA GLU A 276 12.47 7.40 -1.79
C GLU A 276 11.52 8.42 -2.39
N LEU A 277 10.49 8.83 -1.65
CA LEU A 277 9.58 9.87 -2.11
C LEU A 277 10.30 11.23 -2.22
N LYS A 278 11.13 11.59 -1.24
CA LYS A 278 11.85 12.89 -1.20
C LYS A 278 13.03 12.98 -2.16
N PHE A 279 13.80 11.90 -2.29
CA PHE A 279 15.10 11.87 -2.98
C PHE A 279 15.12 10.91 -4.18
N GLY A 280 14.03 10.19 -4.43
CA GLY A 280 13.91 9.29 -5.56
C GLY A 280 13.94 10.03 -6.89
N THR A 281 13.99 9.24 -7.96
CA THR A 281 14.18 9.65 -9.35
C THR A 281 13.03 10.47 -9.95
N ASN A 282 12.17 11.08 -9.15
CA ASN A 282 11.18 12.08 -9.57
C ASN A 282 11.83 13.46 -9.81
N GLY A 283 13.06 13.44 -10.33
CA GLY A 283 13.86 14.60 -10.69
C GLY A 283 13.37 15.23 -11.97
N PHE A 284 12.16 15.79 -11.95
CA PHE A 284 11.78 16.77 -12.96
C PHE A 284 12.49 18.09 -12.62
N PHE A 285 13.75 18.29 -13.00
CA PHE A 285 14.37 19.61 -13.26
C PHE A 285 15.83 19.46 -13.70
N GLY A 286 16.16 19.96 -14.90
CA GLY A 286 17.57 20.06 -15.34
C GLY A 286 17.82 20.72 -16.70
N SER A 287 16.80 21.01 -17.52
CA SER A 287 17.03 21.62 -18.84
C SER A 287 16.91 23.15 -18.84
N THR A 288 17.82 23.79 -19.58
CA THR A 288 17.89 25.24 -19.79
C THR A 288 16.71 25.74 -20.65
N GLY A 289 16.37 27.03 -20.55
CA GLY A 289 15.09 27.60 -21.04
C GLY A 289 14.69 27.25 -22.48
N LYS A 290 15.62 27.29 -23.46
CA LYS A 290 15.31 26.97 -24.86
C LYS A 290 15.07 25.47 -25.10
N LYS A 291 15.85 24.60 -24.46
CA LYS A 291 15.66 23.13 -24.54
C LYS A 291 14.36 22.73 -23.85
N ARG A 292 14.07 23.35 -22.70
CA ARG A 292 12.81 23.18 -21.96
C ARG A 292 11.59 23.54 -22.79
N GLU A 293 11.64 24.64 -23.54
CA GLU A 293 10.51 25.04 -24.38
C GLU A 293 10.26 24.04 -25.53
N GLN A 294 11.33 23.53 -26.16
CA GLN A 294 11.21 22.51 -27.20
C GLN A 294 10.68 21.17 -26.63
N GLU A 295 11.17 20.76 -25.46
CA GLU A 295 10.70 19.60 -24.71
C GLU A 295 9.20 19.74 -24.38
N ILE A 296 8.76 20.92 -23.91
CA ILE A 296 7.34 21.19 -23.63
C ILE A 296 6.50 21.12 -24.91
N ARG A 297 6.99 21.61 -26.04
CA ARG A 297 6.26 21.52 -27.32
C ARG A 297 6.12 20.07 -27.80
N GLN A 298 7.18 19.27 -27.69
CA GLN A 298 7.13 17.84 -28.00
C GLN A 298 6.17 17.13 -27.04
N LEU A 299 6.27 17.40 -25.75
CA LEU A 299 5.39 16.86 -24.72
C LEU A 299 3.92 17.17 -25.01
N LYS A 300 3.59 18.42 -25.36
CA LYS A 300 2.24 18.81 -25.79
C LYS A 300 1.73 18.04 -27.00
N ARG A 301 2.60 17.75 -27.99
CA ARG A 301 2.22 16.94 -29.16
C ARG A 301 1.96 15.50 -28.77
N HIS A 302 2.82 14.91 -27.94
CA HIS A 302 2.63 13.57 -27.40
C HIS A 302 1.34 13.46 -26.59
N LEU A 303 1.05 14.44 -25.72
CA LEU A 303 -0.20 14.48 -24.96
C LEU A 303 -1.44 14.53 -25.86
N ARG A 304 -1.40 15.29 -26.96
CA ARG A 304 -2.52 15.33 -27.91
C ARG A 304 -2.72 13.99 -28.60
N ALA A 305 -1.64 13.39 -29.11
CA ALA A 305 -1.72 12.08 -29.74
C ALA A 305 -2.20 11.00 -28.76
N GLU A 306 -1.75 11.06 -27.50
CA GLU A 306 -2.22 10.19 -26.42
C GLU A 306 -3.70 10.40 -26.14
N ALA A 307 -4.18 11.65 -26.07
CA ALA A 307 -5.60 11.94 -25.90
C ALA A 307 -6.42 11.37 -27.07
N ASP A 308 -5.99 11.59 -28.32
CA ASP A 308 -6.69 11.07 -29.51
C ASP A 308 -6.77 9.54 -29.48
N TYR A 309 -5.66 8.87 -29.12
CA TYR A 309 -5.63 7.42 -28.94
C TYR A 309 -6.59 6.95 -27.84
N LEU A 310 -6.60 7.60 -26.68
CA LEU A 310 -7.50 7.26 -25.58
C LEU A 310 -8.98 7.48 -25.94
N HIS A 311 -9.32 8.51 -26.73
CA HIS A 311 -10.69 8.69 -27.23
C HIS A 311 -11.08 7.58 -28.21
N HIS A 312 -10.16 7.15 -29.07
CA HIS A 312 -10.41 6.01 -29.96
C HIS A 312 -10.64 4.72 -29.16
N ILE A 313 -9.78 4.44 -28.17
CA ILE A 313 -9.95 3.30 -27.28
C ILE A 313 -11.28 3.40 -26.51
N HIS A 314 -11.62 4.59 -25.99
CA HIS A 314 -12.89 4.83 -25.31
C HIS A 314 -14.07 4.44 -26.20
N HIS A 315 -14.08 4.80 -27.48
CA HIS A 315 -15.14 4.38 -28.40
C HIS A 315 -15.19 2.86 -28.60
N LEU A 316 -14.04 2.18 -28.72
CA LEU A 316 -13.99 0.73 -28.89
C LEU A 316 -14.48 -0.03 -27.64
N VAL A 317 -14.16 0.46 -26.44
CA VAL A 317 -14.51 -0.25 -25.20
C VAL A 317 -15.98 -0.08 -24.78
N GLN A 318 -16.75 0.80 -25.44
CA GLN A 318 -18.21 0.90 -25.23
C GLN A 318 -18.94 -0.36 -25.70
N GLU A 319 -18.40 -1.07 -26.68
CA GLU A 319 -18.95 -2.32 -27.19
C GLU A 319 -18.12 -3.52 -26.72
N PRO A 320 -18.75 -4.63 -26.29
CA PRO A 320 -18.02 -5.77 -25.72
C PRO A 320 -17.07 -6.43 -26.72
N ASP A 321 -17.43 -6.45 -28.01
CA ASP A 321 -16.56 -6.95 -29.08
C ASP A 321 -15.34 -6.06 -29.32
N GLY A 322 -15.55 -4.74 -29.26
CA GLY A 322 -14.46 -3.77 -29.40
C GLY A 322 -13.48 -3.83 -28.22
N LEU A 323 -13.98 -4.00 -26.99
CA LEU A 323 -13.13 -4.23 -25.82
C LEU A 323 -12.29 -5.52 -25.97
N ARG A 324 -12.88 -6.64 -26.41
CA ARG A 324 -12.13 -7.88 -26.65
C ARG A 324 -10.99 -7.69 -27.66
N GLU A 325 -11.22 -6.92 -28.72
CA GLU A 325 -10.19 -6.60 -29.70
C GLU A 325 -9.07 -5.74 -29.10
N VAL A 326 -9.40 -4.74 -28.27
CA VAL A 326 -8.41 -3.94 -27.53
C VAL A 326 -7.56 -4.82 -26.61
N LEU A 327 -8.18 -5.73 -25.84
CA LEU A 327 -7.46 -6.66 -24.96
C LEU A 327 -6.51 -7.58 -25.76
N ARG A 328 -6.94 -8.05 -26.94
CA ARG A 328 -6.11 -8.86 -27.83
C ARG A 328 -4.91 -8.08 -28.35
N GLN A 329 -5.09 -6.83 -28.76
CA GLN A 329 -4.02 -5.97 -29.25
C GLN A 329 -2.99 -5.65 -28.16
N LEU A 330 -3.46 -5.37 -26.94
CA LEU A 330 -2.59 -5.14 -25.79
C LEU A 330 -1.79 -6.39 -25.43
N ALA A 331 -2.43 -7.55 -25.41
CA ALA A 331 -1.75 -8.83 -25.18
C ALA A 331 -0.71 -9.13 -26.26
N ALA A 332 -1.02 -8.86 -27.54
CA ALA A 332 -0.07 -9.04 -28.65
C ALA A 332 1.13 -8.09 -28.58
N ALA A 333 0.93 -6.87 -28.06
CA ALA A 333 1.99 -5.90 -27.84
C ALA A 333 2.79 -6.14 -26.54
N GLY A 334 2.33 -7.06 -25.67
CA GLY A 334 2.92 -7.27 -24.35
C GLY A 334 2.73 -6.06 -23.41
N HIS A 335 1.69 -5.27 -23.64
CA HIS A 335 1.37 -4.09 -22.84
C HIS A 335 0.19 -4.39 -21.91
N GLU A 336 0.36 -4.09 -20.63
CA GLU A 336 -0.69 -4.26 -19.62
C GLU A 336 -1.62 -3.04 -19.52
N THR A 337 -1.25 -1.91 -20.13
CA THR A 337 -1.94 -0.63 -19.99
C THR A 337 -1.94 0.18 -21.29
N VAL A 338 -2.93 1.05 -21.45
CA VAL A 338 -3.14 1.97 -22.59
C VAL A 338 -2.44 3.32 -22.42
#